data_AF-J3MYJ8-F1
#
_entry.id   AF-J3MYJ8-F1
#
_cell.length_a   1.000
_cell.length_b   1.000
_cell.length_c   1.000
_cell.angle_alpha   90.00
_cell.angle_beta   90.00
_cell.angle_gamma   90.00
#
_symmetry.space_group_name_H-M   'P 1'
#
loop_
_entity.id
_entity.type
_entity.pdbx_description
1 polymer ?
#
loop_
_entity_poly.entity_id
_entity_poly.type
_entity_poly.pdbx_seq_one_letter_code
_entity_poly.pdbx_strand_id
1 'polypeptide(L)' 'MEKSGSNLLLRFVWMMMAGQVDLAELDGPFVKLRLKGKFWHTRATVLARLGNYLKNRIPEILEVEIEDEKQLDDSPAAF' A
#
# COMPACT_ATOMS: atom_id res chain seq x y z
N MET A 1 26.08 19.27 -4.03
CA MET A 1 26.27 17.81 -4.03
C MET A 1 25.00 17.17 -3.52
N GLU A 2 24.14 16.80 -4.47
CA GLU A 2 22.81 16.25 -4.28
C GLU A 2 22.93 14.80 -3.77
N LYS A 3 22.63 14.58 -2.48
CA LYS A 3 22.50 13.22 -1.96
C LYS A 3 21.05 12.78 -2.07
N SER A 4 20.86 11.76 -2.90
CA SER A 4 20.04 10.60 -2.55
C SER A 4 18.51 10.76 -2.65
N GLY A 5 18.01 11.10 -3.85
CA GLY A 5 16.62 10.83 -4.24
C GLY A 5 16.33 9.34 -4.51
N SER A 6 17.36 8.50 -4.65
CA SER A 6 17.22 7.12 -5.18
C SER A 6 16.97 6.02 -4.15
N ASN A 7 16.97 6.34 -2.85
CA ASN A 7 16.88 5.33 -1.79
C ASN A 7 15.45 5.06 -1.30
N LEU A 8 14.50 5.98 -1.59
CA LEU A 8 13.10 5.80 -1.21
C LEU A 8 12.42 4.78 -2.14
N LEU A 9 12.67 4.87 -3.44
CA LEU A 9 12.06 3.99 -4.45
C LEU A 9 12.45 2.51 -4.24
N LEU A 10 13.75 2.24 -4.01
CA LEU A 10 14.26 0.89 -3.73
C LEU A 10 13.79 0.33 -2.37
N ARG A 11 13.69 1.17 -1.34
CA ARG A 11 13.18 0.75 -0.02
C ARG A 11 11.69 0.41 -0.05
N PHE A 12 10.90 1.10 -0.88
CA PHE A 12 9.49 0.75 -1.09
C PHE A 12 9.33 -0.53 -1.91
N VAL A 13 10.13 -0.71 -2.96
CA VAL A 13 10.09 -1.89 -3.83
C VAL A 13 10.38 -3.17 -3.04
N TRP A 14 11.40 -3.18 -2.17
CA TRP A 14 11.74 -4.38 -1.40
C TRP A 14 10.65 -4.80 -0.38
N MET A 15 9.85 -3.83 0.11
CA MET A 15 8.74 -4.09 1.03
C MET A 15 7.52 -4.74 0.35
N MET A 16 7.40 -4.57 -0.97
CA MET A 16 6.27 -5.04 -1.77
C MET A 16 6.53 -6.38 -2.47
N MET A 17 7.78 -6.85 -2.55
CA MET A 17 8.23 -7.95 -3.42
C MET A 17 7.59 -9.33 -3.22
N ALA A 18 6.66 -9.53 -2.28
CA ALA A 18 5.96 -10.81 -2.11
C ALA A 18 4.42 -10.73 -2.25
N GLY A 19 3.83 -9.52 -2.23
CA GLY A 19 2.38 -9.34 -2.26
C GLY A 19 1.94 -8.46 -3.43
N GLN A 20 0.71 -8.66 -3.90
CA GLN A 20 0.10 -7.90 -4.98
C GLN A 20 -0.91 -6.89 -4.42
N VAL A 21 -0.93 -5.70 -5.00
CA VAL A 21 -1.85 -4.61 -4.63
C VAL A 21 -2.63 -4.25 -5.90
N ASP A 22 -3.94 -4.44 -5.86
CA ASP A 22 -4.84 -4.04 -6.94
C ASP A 22 -5.66 -2.81 -6.53
N LEU A 23 -6.00 -1.96 -7.49
CA LEU A 23 -7.00 -0.91 -7.29
C LEU A 23 -8.40 -1.56 -7.35
N ALA A 24 -9.16 -1.47 -6.26
CA ALA A 24 -10.51 -2.02 -6.19
C ALA A 24 -11.56 -1.00 -6.62
N GLU A 25 -11.47 0.21 -6.09
CA GLU A 25 -12.40 1.30 -6.36
C GLU A 25 -11.69 2.65 -6.28
N LEU A 26 -12.11 3.58 -7.12
CA LEU A 26 -11.69 4.97 -7.09
C LEU A 26 -12.95 5.84 -7.21
N ASP A 27 -13.33 6.49 -6.11
CA ASP A 27 -14.47 7.40 -6.04
C ASP A 27 -13.99 8.78 -5.58
N GLY A 28 -13.72 9.65 -6.55
CA GLY A 28 -13.20 10.99 -6.31
C GLY A 28 -11.93 10.97 -5.42
N PRO A 29 -11.95 11.59 -4.23
CA PRO A 29 -10.80 11.63 -3.33
C PRO A 29 -10.60 10.35 -2.49
N PHE A 30 -11.46 9.33 -2.65
CA PHE A 30 -11.43 8.07 -1.91
C PHE A 30 -10.90 6.93 -2.79
N VAL A 31 -9.93 6.20 -2.26
CA VAL A 31 -9.33 5.05 -2.95
C VAL A 31 -9.50 3.79 -2.11
N LYS A 32 -10.04 2.72 -2.70
CA LYS A 32 -10.01 1.40 -2.09
C LYS A 32 -9.00 0.51 -2.80
N LEU A 33 -8.15 -0.12 -2.01
CA LEU A 33 -7.14 -1.06 -2.46
C LEU A 33 -7.55 -2.48 -2.09
N ARG A 34 -7.06 -3.45 -2.85
CA ARG A 34 -7.15 -4.87 -2.54
C ARG A 34 -5.75 -5.44 -2.38
N LEU A 35 -5.48 -6.08 -1.26
CA LEU A 35 -4.21 -6.72 -0.96
C LEU A 35 -4.32 -8.23 -1.20
N LYS A 36 -3.36 -8.79 -1.94
CA LYS A 36 -3.29 -10.22 -2.28
C LYS A 36 -1.91 -10.79 -2.00
N GLY A 37 -1.86 -12.07 -1.66
CA GLY A 37 -0.62 -12.78 -1.38
C GLY A 37 0.01 -12.40 -0.04
N LYS A 38 1.28 -12.76 0.10
CA LYS A 38 2.00 -12.64 1.37
C LYS A 38 2.91 -11.42 1.34
N PHE A 39 2.77 -10.54 2.32
CA PHE A 39 3.67 -9.41 2.48
C PHE A 39 4.74 -9.74 3.53
N TRP A 40 5.90 -9.12 3.40
CA TRP A 40 6.97 -9.20 4.41
C TRP A 40 6.65 -8.39 5.67
N HIS A 41 5.77 -7.41 5.54
CA HIS A 41 5.25 -6.61 6.63
C HIS A 41 3.80 -6.96 6.90
N THR A 42 3.31 -6.57 8.09
CA THR A 42 1.88 -6.63 8.37
C THR A 42 1.10 -5.83 7.34
N ARG A 43 -0.05 -6.34 6.91
CA ARG A 43 -0.85 -5.69 5.87
C ARG A 43 -1.33 -4.29 6.28
N ALA A 44 -1.56 -4.05 7.57
CA ALA A 44 -1.80 -2.71 8.12
C ALA A 44 -0.63 -1.74 7.85
N THR A 45 0.61 -2.19 8.01
CA THR A 45 1.80 -1.39 7.71
C THR A 45 1.92 -1.11 6.20
N VAL A 46 1.57 -2.10 5.37
CA VAL A 46 1.56 -1.96 3.91
C VAL A 46 0.53 -0.91 3.47
N LEU A 47 -0.70 -0.98 4.00
CA LEU A 47 -1.77 -0.02 3.72
C LEU A 47 -1.36 1.41 4.13
N ALA A 48 -0.82 1.61 5.32
CA ALA A 48 -0.38 2.93 5.78
C ALA A 48 0.70 3.53 4.86
N ARG A 49 1.64 2.71 4.38
CA ARG A 49 2.70 3.14 3.47
C ARG A 49 2.17 3.46 2.08
N LEU A 50 1.26 2.65 1.55
CA LEU A 50 0.57 2.90 0.28
C LEU A 50 -0.24 4.20 0.38
N GLY A 51 -0.98 4.40 1.46
CA GLY A 51 -1.72 5.63 1.73
C GLY A 51 -0.81 6.86 1.70
N ASN A 52 0.31 6.82 2.44
CA ASN A 52 1.28 7.91 2.43
C ASN A 52 1.90 8.14 1.03
N TYR A 53 2.21 7.06 0.31
CA TYR A 53 2.75 7.16 -1.04
C TYR A 53 1.76 7.81 -2.02
N LEU A 54 0.50 7.36 -2.01
CA LEU A 54 -0.56 7.89 -2.87
C LEU A 54 -0.85 9.36 -2.56
N LYS A 55 -1.00 9.74 -1.29
CA LYS A 55 -1.23 11.13 -0.88
C LYS A 55 -0.08 12.06 -1.26
N ASN A 56 1.17 11.59 -1.17
CA ASN A 56 2.34 12.37 -1.59
C ASN A 56 2.43 12.55 -3.12
N ARG A 57 1.86 11.62 -3.90
CA ARG A 57 1.89 11.67 -5.37
C ARG A 57 0.68 12.35 -5.97
N ILE A 58 -0.48 12.24 -5.32
CA ILE A 58 -1.76 12.78 -5.73
C ILE A 58 -2.39 13.44 -4.50
N PRO A 59 -2.13 14.74 -4.27
CA PRO A 59 -2.58 15.44 -3.06
C PRO A 59 -4.10 15.62 -2.98
N GLU A 60 -4.84 15.34 -4.05
CA GLU A 60 -6.31 15.31 -4.07
C GLU A 60 -6.90 14.07 -3.37
N ILE A 61 -6.11 13.00 -3.18
CA ILE A 61 -6.54 11.83 -2.42
C ILE A 61 -6.63 12.21 -0.94
N LEU A 62 -7.83 12.13 -0.37
CA LEU A 62 -8.06 12.37 1.04
C LEU A 62 -7.86 11.10 1.86
N GLU A 63 -8.33 9.96 1.34
CA GLU A 63 -8.41 8.73 2.10
C GLU A 63 -8.12 7.49 1.24
N VAL A 64 -7.43 6.54 1.86
CA VAL A 64 -7.03 5.28 1.24
C VAL A 64 -7.42 4.16 2.21
N GLU A 65 -8.36 3.33 1.80
CA GLU A 65 -8.89 2.22 2.58
C GLU A 65 -8.63 0.88 1.91
N ILE A 66 -8.87 -0.19 2.68
CA ILE A 66 -8.91 -1.54 2.15
C ILE A 66 -10.36 -1.86 1.75
N GLU A 67 -10.53 -2.60 0.66
CA GLU A 67 -11.87 -3.00 0.20
C GLU A 67 -12.60 -3.89 1.22
N ASP A 68 -11.89 -4.80 1.89
CA ASP A 68 -12.42 -5.67 2.93
C ASP A 68 -11.43 -5.71 4.10
N GLU A 69 -11.89 -5.36 5.30
CA GLU A 69 -11.08 -5.36 6.52
C GLU A 69 -10.46 -6.73 6.83
N LYS A 70 -11.09 -7.83 6.40
CA LYS A 70 -10.52 -9.18 6.55
C LYS A 70 -9.21 -9.35 5.79
N GLN A 71 -8.98 -8.53 4.76
CA GLN A 71 -7.71 -8.52 4.06
C GLN A 71 -6.59 -7.95 4.92
N LEU A 72 -6.85 -7.36 6.10
CA LEU A 72 -5.80 -6.96 7.04
C LEU A 72 -5.38 -8.09 7.98
N ASP A 73 -5.98 -9.29 7.86
CA ASP A 73 -5.56 -10.46 8.60
C ASP A 73 -4.23 -11.00 8.05
N ASP A 74 -3.22 -11.05 8.92
CA ASP A 74 -1.88 -11.57 8.65
C ASP A 74 -1.73 -13.06 9.02
N SER A 75 -2.83 -13.74 9.38
CA SER A 75 -2.84 -15.17 9.70
C SER A 75 -2.55 -16.05 8.48
N PRO A 76 -1.81 -17.17 8.61
CA PRO A 76 -1.53 -18.08 7.49
C PRO A 76 -2.74 -18.63 6.73
N ALA A 77 -3.94 -18.59 7.33
CA ALA A 77 -5.18 -19.01 6.70
C ALA A 77 -5.82 -17.93 5.80
N ALA A 78 -5.33 -16.69 5.84
CA ALA A 78 -5.89 -15.54 5.16
C ALA A 78 -5.24 -15.25 3.79
N PHE A 79 -4.29 -16.08 3.33
CA PHE A 79 -3.57 -15.89 2.08
C PHE A 79 -3.22 -17.18 1.34
#